data_AF-A0A8T1TF96-F1
#
_entry.id   AF-A0A8T1TF96-F1
#
_cell.length_a   1.000
_cell.length_b   1.000
_cell.length_c   1.000
_cell.angle_alpha   90.00
_cell.angle_beta   90.00
_cell.angle_gamma   90.00
#
_symmetry.space_group_name_H-M   'P 1'
#
loop_
_entity.id
_entity.type
_entity.pdbx_description
1 polymer ?
#
loop_
_entity_poly.entity_id
_entity_poly.type
_entity_poly.pdbx_seq_one_letter_code
_entity_poly.pdbx_strand_id
1 'polypeptide(L)'
;GWLDWLWDQGLLSPLPQNCAPGSSPQVQGIGPTFKLTLHIQNTSAGRPSINLLVSFLYDQSLYAMKRAFFKAPMLVPGLNYPIETFVECLSNKGISDVIKVFVLREGQSMPLLTAHINMPVSEGLAAA
;
A
#
# COMPACT_ATOMS: atom_id res chain seq x y z
N GLY A 1 9.66 -8.74 16.38
CA GLY A 1 8.39 -9.24 15.79
C GLY A 1 8.10 -8.50 14.50
N TRP A 2 7.06 -8.88 13.75
CA TRP A 2 6.74 -8.21 12.47
C TRP A 2 6.46 -6.70 12.63
N LEU A 3 6.04 -6.26 13.83
CA LEU A 3 5.95 -4.84 14.19
C LEU A 3 7.32 -4.13 14.26
N ASP A 4 8.34 -4.75 14.85
CA ASP A 4 9.69 -4.16 14.93
C ASP A 4 10.31 -4.01 13.54
N TRP A 5 10.04 -4.96 12.64
CA TRP A 5 10.51 -4.89 11.25
C TRP A 5 9.89 -3.71 10.48
N LEU A 6 8.62 -3.39 10.73
CA LEU A 6 7.93 -2.24 10.13
C LEU A 6 8.44 -0.90 10.68
N TRP A 7 8.86 -0.86 11.95
CA TRP A 7 9.50 0.32 12.56
C TRP A 7 10.90 0.56 11.98
N ASP A 8 11.69 -0.50 11.80
CA ASP A 8 13.07 -0.42 11.29
C ASP A 8 13.14 0.03 9.82
N GLN A 9 12.07 -0.24 9.04
CA GLN A 9 11.94 0.20 7.65
C GLN A 9 11.39 1.64 7.49
N GLY A 10 11.13 2.37 8.59
CA GLY A 10 10.63 3.75 8.55
C GLY A 10 9.24 3.89 7.92
N LEU A 11 8.47 2.81 7.86
CA LEU A 11 7.11 2.80 7.32
C LEU A 11 6.07 3.32 8.32
N LEU A 12 6.44 3.41 9.61
CA LEU A 12 5.68 4.06 10.67
C LEU A 12 6.54 5.17 11.27
N SER A 13 6.19 6.43 11.02
CA SER A 13 6.72 7.57 11.78
C SER A 13 5.74 7.96 12.89
N PRO A 14 6.19 8.20 14.13
CA PRO A 14 5.34 8.76 15.17
C PRO A 14 4.97 10.20 14.79
N LEU A 15 3.68 10.53 14.84
CA LEU A 15 3.20 11.90 14.67
C LEU A 15 3.79 12.82 15.77
N PRO A 16 3.97 14.13 15.50
CA PRO A 16 4.52 15.05 16.49
C PRO A 16 3.58 15.16 17.69
N GLN A 17 4.03 14.71 18.86
CA GLN A 17 3.35 14.93 20.13
C GLN A 17 3.51 16.40 20.57
N ASN A 18 2.65 17.28 20.06
CA ASN A 18 2.34 18.51 20.77
C ASN A 18 1.01 19.11 20.30
N CYS A 19 -0.04 19.07 21.12
CA CYS A 19 -1.10 20.08 21.14
C CYS A 19 -1.86 20.05 22.48
N ALA A 20 -1.90 21.21 23.14
CA ALA A 20 -2.51 21.48 24.44
C ALA A 20 -4.06 21.40 24.44
N PRO A 21 -4.71 21.20 25.60
CA PRO A 21 -6.17 21.11 25.70
C PRO A 21 -6.82 22.51 25.62
N GLY A 22 -7.38 22.86 24.46
CA GLY A 22 -8.15 24.10 24.31
C GLY A 22 -8.40 24.64 22.90
N SER A 23 -7.81 24.07 21.85
CA SER A 23 -8.07 24.49 20.46
C SER A 23 -8.87 23.43 19.71
N SER A 24 -9.98 23.84 19.09
CA SER A 24 -10.71 23.06 18.09
C SER A 24 -9.74 22.44 17.08
N PRO A 25 -9.88 21.15 16.73
CA PRO A 25 -8.88 20.44 15.94
C PRO A 25 -8.79 21.05 14.54
N GLN A 26 -7.68 21.73 14.25
CA GLN A 26 -7.27 21.99 12.88
C GLN A 26 -6.69 20.69 12.33
N VAL A 27 -7.54 19.92 11.66
CA VAL A 27 -7.17 18.71 10.94
C VAL A 27 -6.29 19.11 9.76
N GLN A 28 -4.97 18.94 9.90
CA GLN A 28 -4.06 19.00 8.75
C GLN A 28 -3.47 17.61 8.49
N GLY A 29 -4.38 16.71 8.11
CA GLY A 29 -4.14 15.46 7.38
C GLY A 29 -5.31 15.30 6.41
N ILE A 30 -5.03 15.28 5.11
CA ILE A 30 -6.06 15.29 4.05
C ILE A 30 -6.62 13.87 3.91
N GLY A 31 -7.64 13.55 4.71
CA GLY A 31 -8.53 12.40 4.50
C GLY A 31 -7.95 11.01 4.80
N PRO A 32 -8.79 9.96 4.66
CA PRO A 32 -8.51 8.57 5.03
C PRO A 32 -7.59 7.84 4.01
N THR A 33 -6.43 8.41 3.70
CA THR A 33 -5.51 7.89 2.68
C THR A 33 -4.31 7.18 3.29
N PHE A 34 -4.07 5.95 2.85
CA PHE A 34 -2.95 5.10 3.25
C PHE A 34 -1.89 5.04 2.15
N LYS A 35 -0.63 5.17 2.54
CA LYS A 35 0.51 4.90 1.65
C LYS A 35 0.87 3.41 1.75
N LEU A 36 0.76 2.70 0.63
CA LEU A 36 1.14 1.31 0.51
C LEU A 36 2.48 1.18 -0.23
N THR A 37 3.46 0.53 0.41
CA THR A 37 4.79 0.28 -0.15
C THR A 37 4.99 -1.22 -0.37
N LEU A 38 5.17 -1.63 -1.62
CA LEU A 38 5.47 -3.00 -2.03
C LEU A 38 6.96 -3.16 -2.29
N HIS A 39 7.62 -4.04 -1.55
CA HIS A 39 9.02 -4.39 -1.79
C HIS A 39 9.10 -5.59 -2.72
N ILE A 40 9.47 -5.36 -3.97
CA ILE A 40 9.60 -6.43 -4.97
C ILE A 40 11.08 -6.71 -5.22
N GLN A 41 11.48 -7.96 -5.08
CA GLN A 41 12.84 -8.42 -5.32
C GLN A 41 12.86 -9.60 -6.28
N ASN A 42 13.83 -9.58 -7.21
CA ASN A 42 14.15 -10.74 -8.03
C ASN A 42 15.13 -11.65 -7.28
N THR A 43 14.70 -12.88 -6.98
CA THR A 43 15.47 -13.90 -6.25
C THR A 43 16.16 -14.92 -7.17
N SER A 44 16.08 -14.75 -8.48
CA SER A 44 16.75 -15.67 -9.43
C SER A 44 18.27 -15.52 -9.40
N ALA A 45 18.99 -16.59 -9.75
CA ALA A 45 20.45 -16.67 -9.64
C ALA A 45 21.25 -15.85 -10.69
N GLY A 46 20.62 -14.96 -11.47
CA GLY A 46 21.34 -14.15 -12.47
C GLY A 46 20.54 -13.72 -13.70
N ARG A 47 19.22 -13.90 -13.73
CA ARG A 47 18.38 -13.47 -14.86
C ARG A 47 17.49 -12.30 -14.45
N PRO A 48 17.54 -11.15 -15.13
CA PRO A 48 16.61 -10.06 -14.82
C PRO A 48 15.17 -10.48 -15.11
N SER A 49 14.24 -10.00 -14.28
CA SER A 49 12.81 -10.17 -14.52
C SER A 49 12.29 -8.95 -15.28
N ILE A 50 11.80 -9.18 -16.48
CA ILE A 50 11.31 -8.14 -17.40
C ILE A 50 9.84 -8.36 -17.74
N ASN A 51 9.18 -7.31 -18.22
CA ASN A 51 7.78 -7.35 -18.66
C ASN A 51 6.85 -7.86 -17.57
N LEU A 52 7.01 -7.31 -16.37
CA LEU A 52 6.16 -7.58 -15.22
C LEU A 52 5.06 -6.52 -15.11
N LEU A 53 3.86 -6.97 -14.75
CA LEU A 53 2.69 -6.15 -14.50
C LEU A 53 2.28 -6.32 -13.05
N VAL A 54 1.91 -5.24 -12.39
CA VAL A 54 1.35 -5.24 -11.03
C VAL A 54 -0.09 -4.77 -11.13
N SER A 55 -1.00 -5.54 -10.53
CA SER A 55 -2.43 -5.20 -10.48
C SER A 55 -2.97 -5.38 -9.07
N PHE A 56 -3.89 -4.49 -8.68
CA PHE A 56 -4.61 -4.57 -7.41
C PHE A 56 -6.06 -4.93 -7.65
N LEU A 57 -6.57 -5.87 -6.86
CA LEU A 57 -7.98 -6.23 -6.79
C LEU A 57 -8.49 -5.89 -5.40
N TYR A 58 -9.54 -5.08 -5.36
CA TYR A 58 -10.13 -4.54 -4.14
C TYR A 58 -11.59 -4.17 -4.41
N ASP A 59 -12.36 -3.96 -3.34
CA ASP A 59 -13.69 -3.41 -3.42
C ASP A 59 -13.64 -1.90 -3.68
N GLN A 60 -14.06 -1.49 -4.88
CA GLN A 60 -14.08 -0.08 -5.31
C GLN A 60 -15.10 0.77 -4.56
N SER A 61 -16.03 0.16 -3.81
CA SER A 61 -16.93 0.88 -2.91
C SER A 61 -16.27 1.25 -1.58
N LEU A 62 -15.20 0.54 -1.20
CA LEU A 62 -14.46 0.75 0.05
C LEU A 62 -13.16 1.51 -0.17
N TYR A 63 -12.49 1.31 -1.31
CA TYR A 63 -11.19 1.88 -1.59
C TYR A 63 -11.13 2.52 -2.97
N ALA A 64 -10.39 3.62 -3.08
CA ALA A 64 -9.97 4.22 -4.34
C ALA A 64 -8.45 4.23 -4.44
N MET A 65 -7.92 3.96 -5.63
CA MET A 65 -6.48 3.95 -5.87
C MET A 65 -6.19 4.64 -7.21
N LYS A 66 -5.33 5.67 -7.19
CA LYS A 66 -4.98 6.43 -8.41
C LYS A 66 -4.33 5.55 -9.49
N ARG A 67 -3.59 4.51 -9.07
CA ARG A 67 -2.88 3.60 -9.97
C ARG A 67 -3.01 2.14 -9.50
N ALA A 68 -4.13 1.52 -9.83
CA ALA A 68 -4.41 0.12 -9.53
C ALA A 68 -3.79 -0.90 -10.52
N PHE A 69 -3.17 -0.42 -11.60
CA PHE A 69 -2.49 -1.27 -12.58
C PHE A 69 -1.29 -0.54 -13.20
N PHE A 70 -0.14 -1.21 -13.27
CA PHE A 70 1.05 -0.65 -13.90
C PHE A 70 2.09 -1.68 -14.30
N LYS A 71 2.97 -1.29 -15.23
CA LYS A 71 4.18 -2.04 -15.58
C LYS A 71 5.27 -1.79 -14.55
N ALA A 72 5.82 -2.85 -13.98
CA ALA A 72 6.96 -2.78 -13.06
C ALA A 72 8.27 -2.57 -13.86
N PRO A 73 9.29 -1.94 -13.24
CA PRO A 73 10.62 -1.85 -13.84
C PRO A 73 11.25 -3.23 -14.01
N MET A 74 12.32 -3.29 -14.80
CA MET A 74 13.17 -4.48 -14.84
C MET A 74 13.78 -4.73 -13.46
N LEU A 75 13.55 -5.92 -12.92
CA LEU A 75 14.06 -6.30 -11.61
C LEU A 75 15.39 -7.04 -11.77
N VAL A 76 16.48 -6.39 -11.42
CA VAL A 76 17.82 -7.00 -11.38
C VAL A 76 17.92 -7.89 -10.14
N PRO A 77 18.51 -9.10 -10.25
CA PRO A 77 18.74 -9.97 -9.10
C PRO A 77 19.48 -9.27 -7.97
N GLY A 78 19.04 -9.50 -6.73
CA GLY A 78 19.70 -8.97 -5.54
C GLY A 78 19.33 -7.53 -5.16
N LEU A 79 18.49 -6.83 -5.94
CA LEU A 79 17.98 -5.50 -5.60
C LEU A 79 16.53 -5.54 -5.12
N ASN A 80 16.22 -4.74 -4.11
CA ASN A 80 14.86 -4.51 -3.62
C ASN A 80 14.29 -3.23 -4.24
N TYR A 81 13.13 -3.35 -4.88
CA TYR A 81 12.44 -2.25 -5.54
C TYR A 81 11.19 -1.87 -4.74
N PRO A 82 11.21 -0.76 -3.96
CA PRO A 82 10.02 -0.25 -3.31
C PRO A 82 9.10 0.40 -4.34
N ILE A 83 7.85 -0.06 -4.39
CA ILE A 83 6.82 0.51 -5.25
C ILE A 83 5.71 1.06 -4.38
N GLU A 84 5.46 2.35 -4.51
CA GLU A 84 4.52 3.07 -3.67
C GLU A 84 3.22 3.35 -4.43
N THR A 85 2.10 3.17 -3.74
CA THR A 85 0.77 3.58 -4.19
C THR A 85 -0.02 4.16 -3.03
N PHE A 86 -1.02 4.99 -3.34
CA PHE A 86 -1.90 5.58 -2.34
C PHE A 86 -3.29 4.96 -2.46
N VAL A 87 -3.82 4.53 -1.32
CA VAL A 87 -5.14 3.93 -1.17
C VAL A 87 -5.98 4.86 -0.33
N GLU A 88 -7.03 5.41 -0.91
CA GLU A 88 -8.00 6.24 -0.20
C GLU A 88 -9.17 5.36 0.26
N CYS A 89 -9.57 5.44 1.52
CA CYS A 89 -10.76 4.76 2.00
C CYS A 89 -12.00 5.63 1.76
N LEU A 90 -12.97 5.08 1.06
CA LEU A 90 -14.24 5.73 0.76
C LEU A 90 -15.28 5.54 1.86
N SER A 91 -15.09 4.54 2.73
CA SER A 91 -16.02 4.21 3.80
C SER A 91 -15.68 4.91 5.12
N ASN A 92 -16.69 5.55 5.71
CA ASN A 92 -16.66 6.12 7.06
C ASN A 92 -17.24 5.17 8.12
N LYS A 93 -17.59 3.93 7.75
CA LYS A 93 -18.29 2.97 8.61
C LYS A 93 -17.34 2.05 9.40
N GLY A 94 -16.04 2.33 9.40
CA GLY A 94 -15.05 1.48 10.06
C GLY A 94 -14.93 0.08 9.44
N ILE A 95 -15.31 -0.08 8.16
CA ILE A 95 -15.23 -1.34 7.43
C ILE A 95 -13.83 -1.45 6.81
N SER A 96 -13.17 -2.58 6.99
CA SER A 96 -11.94 -2.94 6.30
C SER A 96 -12.08 -4.25 5.53
N ASP A 97 -11.35 -4.35 4.43
CA ASP A 97 -11.27 -5.53 3.58
C ASP A 97 -9.84 -5.74 3.05
N VAL A 98 -9.63 -6.85 2.37
CA VAL A 98 -8.33 -7.28 1.84
C VAL A 98 -8.12 -6.73 0.44
N ILE A 99 -6.99 -6.06 0.23
CA ILE A 99 -6.49 -5.74 -1.11
C ILE A 99 -5.58 -6.88 -1.57
N LYS A 100 -5.93 -7.48 -2.72
CA LYS A 100 -5.10 -8.51 -3.36
C LYS A 100 -4.19 -7.86 -4.39
N VAL A 101 -2.91 -8.20 -4.33
CA VAL A 101 -1.89 -7.75 -5.28
C VAL A 101 -1.46 -8.93 -6.11
N PHE A 102 -1.48 -8.76 -7.42
CA PHE A 102 -0.98 -9.75 -8.37
C PHE A 102 0.21 -9.20 -9.12
N VAL A 103 1.24 -10.02 -9.25
CA VAL A 103 2.36 -9.78 -10.17
C VAL A 103 2.23 -10.76 -11.31
N LEU A 104 2.09 -10.27 -12.53
CA LEU A 104 1.91 -11.07 -13.74
C LEU A 104 3.06 -10.82 -14.71
N ARG A 105 3.25 -11.77 -15.63
CA ARG A 105 4.07 -11.54 -16.81
C ARG A 105 3.19 -11.02 -17.93
N GLU A 106 3.68 -10.04 -18.68
CA GLU A 106 3.00 -9.52 -19.86
C GLU A 106 2.70 -10.65 -20.86
N GLY A 107 1.45 -10.71 -21.35
CA GLY A 107 0.96 -11.79 -22.21
C GLY A 107 0.59 -13.09 -21.48
N GLN A 108 0.62 -13.14 -20.15
CA GLN A 108 0.15 -14.26 -19.33
C GLN A 108 -0.99 -13.82 -18.43
N SER A 109 -2.05 -14.62 -18.34
CA SER A 109 -3.20 -14.37 -17.46
C SER A 109 -3.01 -14.94 -16.05
N MET A 110 -2.09 -15.88 -15.89
CA MET A 110 -1.79 -16.50 -14.60
C MET A 110 -0.78 -15.65 -13.81
N PRO A 111 -1.09 -15.26 -12.56
CA PRO A 111 -0.19 -14.48 -11.73
C PRO A 111 1.02 -15.31 -11.32
N LEU A 112 2.21 -14.70 -11.35
CA LEU A 112 3.45 -15.26 -10.83
C LEU A 112 3.48 -15.23 -9.31
N LEU A 113 2.93 -14.16 -8.73
CA LEU A 113 2.84 -13.96 -7.28
C LEU A 113 1.48 -13.35 -6.95
N THR A 114 0.94 -13.76 -5.81
CA THR A 114 -0.23 -13.13 -5.19
C THR A 114 0.11 -12.78 -3.75
N ALA A 115 -0.20 -11.54 -3.35
CA ALA A 115 -0.10 -11.10 -1.97
C ALA A 115 -1.45 -10.56 -1.50
N HIS A 116 -1.76 -10.77 -0.22
CA HIS A 116 -2.99 -10.29 0.41
C HIS A 116 -2.63 -9.27 1.49
N ILE A 117 -3.22 -8.09 1.40
CA ILE A 117 -2.97 -6.99 2.33
C ILE A 117 -4.26 -6.74 3.10
N ASN A 118 -4.23 -7.00 4.40
CA ASN A 118 -5.31 -6.60 5.29
C ASN A 118 -5.22 -5.10 5.49
N MET A 119 -6.18 -4.35 4.97
CA MET A 119 -6.18 -2.91 5.17
C MET A 119 -6.56 -2.59 6.61
N PRO A 120 -5.87 -1.64 7.26
CA PRO A 120 -6.32 -1.13 8.55
C PRO A 120 -7.69 -0.46 8.41
N VAL A 121 -8.44 -0.44 9.51
CA VAL A 121 -9.69 0.31 9.58
C VAL A 121 -9.35 1.79 9.50
N SER A 122 -10.06 2.52 8.64
CA SER A 122 -9.95 3.97 8.61
C SER A 122 -10.89 4.58 9.64
N GLU A 123 -10.32 5.33 10.57
CA GLU A 123 -11.09 6.25 11.41
C GLU A 123 -11.46 7.46 10.55
N GLY A 124 -12.63 7.40 9.91
CA GLY A 124 -13.15 8.49 9.10
C GLY A 124 -13.43 9.73 9.95
N LEU A 125 -13.20 10.91 9.35
CA LEU A 125 -13.47 12.24 9.90
C LEU A 125 -14.83 12.27 10.63
N ALA A 126 -14.83 12.41 11.96
CA ALA A 126 -16.03 12.76 12.70
C ALA A 126 -16.40 14.20 12.32
N ALA A 127 -17.26 14.36 11.32
CA ALA A 127 -17.86 15.65 11.02
C ALA A 127 -18.84 15.99 12.15
N ALA A 128 -18.47 16.97 12.98
CA ALA A 128 -19.36 17.72 13.86
C ALA A 128 -19.52 19.13 13.29
#